data_AF-A0A526RQ89-F1
#
_entry.id   AF-A0A526RQ89-F1
#
_cell.length_a   1.000
_cell.length_b   1.000
_cell.length_c   1.000
_cell.angle_alpha   90.00
_cell.angle_beta   90.00
_cell.angle_gamma   90.00
#
_symmetry.space_group_name_H-M   'P 1'
#
loop_
_entity.id
_entity.type
_entity.pdbx_description
1 polymer ?
#
loop_
_entity_poly.entity_id
_entity_poly.type
_entity_poly.pdbx_seq_one_letter_code
_entity_poly.pdbx_strand_id
1 'polypeptide(L)'
;MAARAAKEAFRTGARASEATAILLTPPESFRKHPAYEDIAPPEFLAAVIKATGQRFHAASRAVDGGAAASIGLLERAREIMERQGVEQVLLGGVDSLVNDTDLARLEQAGRLKGEDNAQGLVPGEAAAFVRLTLNPEGASPVHATIHGVGVSEEKDSVLSDRYSQGRALLAALHDAVRGSGPSESDIDFVVSNSNGERYSGLEQLIARPRFYRTRRERLPTAYPAMTIGDIGAAGGRSRCSVVG
;
A
#
# COMPACT_ATOMS: atom_id res chain seq x y z
N MET A 1 13.55 9.85 3.02
CA MET A 1 12.75 9.50 1.82
C MET A 1 11.32 10.04 1.86
N ALA A 2 10.53 9.73 2.91
CA ALA A 2 9.12 10.12 3.03
C ALA A 2 8.82 11.59 2.74
N ALA A 3 9.52 12.52 3.39
CA ALA A 3 9.29 13.95 3.21
C ALA A 3 9.54 14.43 1.77
N ARG A 4 10.48 13.80 1.05
CA ARG A 4 10.75 14.11 -0.37
C ARG A 4 9.59 13.65 -1.25
N ALA A 5 9.16 12.40 -1.10
CA ALA A 5 8.06 11.84 -1.86
C ALA A 5 6.73 12.57 -1.58
N ALA A 6 6.46 12.94 -0.33
CA ALA A 6 5.30 13.75 0.04
C ALA A 6 5.35 15.15 -0.61
N LYS A 7 6.53 15.80 -0.61
CA LYS A 7 6.72 17.10 -1.29
C LYS A 7 6.51 17.01 -2.80
N GLU A 8 7.01 15.95 -3.43
CA GLU A 8 6.82 15.72 -4.87
C GLU A 8 5.35 15.50 -5.20
N ALA A 9 4.63 14.67 -4.43
CA ALA A 9 3.18 14.47 -4.60
C ALA A 9 2.38 15.76 -4.35
N PHE A 10 2.73 16.54 -3.33
CA PHE A 10 2.09 17.81 -3.01
C PHE A 10 2.19 18.84 -4.15
N ARG A 11 3.38 18.95 -4.76
CA ARG A 11 3.66 19.90 -5.87
C ARG A 11 2.87 19.62 -7.15
N THR A 12 2.19 18.50 -7.25
CA THR A 12 1.34 18.19 -8.41
C THR A 12 0.04 19.00 -8.43
N GLY A 13 -0.27 19.78 -7.38
CA GLY A 13 -1.51 20.56 -7.24
C GLY A 13 -1.33 21.98 -6.77
N ALA A 14 -2.44 22.71 -6.76
CA ALA A 14 -2.49 24.11 -6.37
C ALA A 14 -3.02 24.34 -4.94
N ARG A 15 -3.64 23.32 -4.31
CA ARG A 15 -4.19 23.42 -2.95
C ARG A 15 -3.12 23.76 -1.91
N ALA A 16 -3.51 24.57 -0.92
CA ALA A 16 -2.66 24.92 0.21
C ALA A 16 -2.30 23.70 1.06
N SER A 17 -1.10 23.73 1.67
CA SER A 17 -0.63 22.66 2.55
C SER A 17 -1.55 22.48 3.76
N GLU A 18 -2.07 23.56 4.33
CA GLU A 18 -2.94 23.56 5.49
C GLU A 18 -4.31 22.93 5.21
N ALA A 19 -4.76 22.93 3.95
CA ALA A 19 -5.98 22.26 3.50
C ALA A 19 -5.72 20.79 3.08
N THR A 20 -4.47 20.32 3.22
CA THR A 20 -4.03 18.99 2.80
C THR A 20 -3.76 18.10 4.00
N ALA A 21 -4.36 16.91 4.06
CA ALA A 21 -4.02 15.93 5.10
C ALA A 21 -3.01 14.90 4.58
N ILE A 22 -2.08 14.45 5.43
CA ILE A 22 -1.20 13.32 5.14
C ILE A 22 -1.71 12.07 5.87
N LEU A 23 -1.99 11.01 5.11
CA LEU A 23 -2.26 9.68 5.63
C LEU A 23 -1.06 8.78 5.29
N LEU A 24 -0.35 8.35 6.33
CA LEU A 24 0.96 7.70 6.21
C LEU A 24 0.97 6.28 6.79
N THR A 25 1.50 5.31 6.06
CA THR A 25 1.92 4.02 6.60
C THR A 25 3.45 4.00 6.80
N PRO A 26 3.95 4.07 8.05
CA PRO A 26 5.37 3.95 8.35
C PRO A 26 5.80 2.47 8.41
N PRO A 27 7.10 2.17 8.61
CA PRO A 27 7.56 0.81 8.88
C PRO A 27 6.77 0.18 10.04
N GLU A 28 6.49 -1.12 10.01
CA GLU A 28 5.67 -1.73 11.06
C GLU A 28 6.36 -1.64 12.42
N SER A 29 5.66 -1.19 13.47
CA SER A 29 6.30 -0.85 14.74
C SER A 29 6.95 -2.06 15.43
N PHE A 30 6.39 -3.26 15.24
CA PHE A 30 6.93 -4.49 15.79
C PHE A 30 8.32 -4.86 15.23
N ARG A 31 8.69 -4.33 14.06
CA ARG A 31 9.97 -4.65 13.40
C ARG A 31 11.18 -4.01 14.06
N LYS A 32 10.98 -3.10 15.03
CA LYS A 32 12.07 -2.32 15.65
C LYS A 32 12.98 -1.68 14.60
N HIS A 33 12.37 -1.16 13.53
CA HIS A 33 13.07 -0.61 12.39
C HIS A 33 14.05 0.49 12.84
N PRO A 34 15.28 0.61 12.27
CA PRO A 34 16.31 1.55 12.74
C PRO A 34 15.84 3.02 12.79
N ALA A 35 14.93 3.41 11.90
CA ALA A 35 14.30 4.75 11.96
C ALA A 35 13.60 5.07 13.29
N TYR A 36 13.28 4.05 14.09
CA TYR A 36 12.65 4.20 15.41
C TYR A 36 13.64 4.37 16.56
N GLU A 37 14.94 4.27 16.30
CA GLU A 37 15.97 4.64 17.28
C GLU A 37 16.01 6.15 17.50
N ASP A 38 15.88 6.92 16.40
CA ASP A 38 15.91 8.38 16.42
C ASP A 38 14.52 9.02 16.61
N ILE A 39 13.46 8.32 16.18
CA ILE A 39 12.10 8.89 16.11
C ILE A 39 11.10 7.87 16.68
N ALA A 40 10.48 8.16 17.82
CA ALA A 40 9.47 7.25 18.37
C ALA A 40 8.32 7.03 17.36
N PRO A 41 7.74 5.81 17.26
CA PRO A 41 6.68 5.53 16.28
C PRO A 41 5.51 6.53 16.29
N PRO A 42 4.99 7.01 17.45
CA PRO A 42 3.95 8.04 17.48
C PRO A 42 4.37 9.40 16.92
N GLU A 43 5.67 9.70 16.93
CA GLU A 43 6.25 10.97 16.48
C GLU A 43 6.65 10.95 14.99
N PHE A 44 6.60 9.76 14.36
CA PHE A 44 7.08 9.57 12.99
C PHE A 44 6.40 10.50 11.99
N LEU A 45 5.08 10.65 12.06
CA LEU A 45 4.35 11.60 11.21
C LEU A 45 4.81 13.05 11.43
N ALA A 46 4.98 13.45 12.68
CA ALA A 46 5.41 14.80 13.02
C ALA A 46 6.83 15.08 12.48
N ALA A 47 7.73 14.09 12.57
CA ALA A 47 9.06 14.18 11.98
C ALA A 47 9.01 14.31 10.45
N VAL A 48 8.15 13.53 9.78
CA VAL A 48 7.94 13.64 8.32
C VAL A 48 7.40 15.02 7.94
N ILE A 49 6.36 15.51 8.62
CA ILE A 49 5.78 16.84 8.39
C ILE A 49 6.85 17.90 8.60
N LYS A 50 7.60 17.86 9.70
CA LYS A 50 8.68 18.81 10.00
C LYS A 50 9.74 18.83 8.88
N ALA A 51 10.15 17.66 8.39
CA ALA A 51 11.12 17.53 7.30
C ALA A 51 10.58 18.00 5.92
N THR A 52 9.26 18.17 5.76
CA THR A 52 8.71 18.82 4.57
C THR A 52 8.92 20.34 4.59
N GLY A 53 9.04 20.96 5.77
CA GLY A 53 9.05 22.42 5.92
C GLY A 53 7.69 23.08 5.69
N GLN A 54 6.61 22.29 5.63
CA GLN A 54 5.23 22.74 5.43
C GLN A 54 4.37 22.42 6.66
N ARG A 55 3.19 23.06 6.75
CA ARG A 55 2.16 22.70 7.74
C ARG A 55 1.00 22.02 7.03
N PHE A 56 0.61 20.86 7.52
CA PHE A 56 -0.50 20.08 6.99
C PHE A 56 -1.72 20.12 7.91
N HIS A 57 -2.86 19.72 7.37
CA HIS A 57 -4.13 19.68 8.09
C HIS A 57 -4.05 18.80 9.34
N ALA A 58 -4.76 19.19 10.41
CA ALA A 58 -4.77 18.49 11.70
C ALA A 58 -5.35 17.06 11.62
N ALA A 59 -6.04 16.72 10.54
CA ALA A 59 -6.53 15.36 10.25
C ALA A 59 -5.44 14.40 9.75
N SER A 60 -4.19 14.87 9.58
CA SER A 60 -3.06 14.03 9.18
C SER A 60 -2.80 12.92 10.21
N ARG A 61 -2.63 11.68 9.78
CA ARG A 61 -2.45 10.51 10.67
C ARG A 61 -1.47 9.51 10.08
N ALA A 62 -0.71 8.86 10.95
CA ALA A 62 0.03 7.66 10.62
C ALA A 62 -0.71 6.44 11.16
N VAL A 63 -0.72 5.35 10.40
CA VAL A 63 -1.35 4.08 10.78
C VAL A 63 -0.35 2.95 10.57
N ASP A 64 -0.21 2.13 11.60
CA ASP A 64 0.58 0.90 11.55
C ASP A 64 -0.24 -0.25 10.91
N GLY A 65 0.42 -1.20 10.28
CA GLY A 65 -0.21 -2.33 9.56
C GLY A 65 0.34 -2.60 8.17
N GLY A 66 1.57 -2.14 7.90
CA GLY A 66 2.33 -2.47 6.69
C GLY A 66 1.65 -2.04 5.39
N ALA A 67 1.88 -2.81 4.33
CA ALA A 67 1.39 -2.49 2.99
C ALA A 67 -0.15 -2.44 2.92
N ALA A 68 -0.86 -3.33 3.60
CA ALA A 68 -2.32 -3.41 3.49
C ALA A 68 -3.04 -2.22 4.15
N ALA A 69 -2.44 -1.63 5.19
CA ALA A 69 -3.04 -0.53 5.94
C ALA A 69 -3.33 0.72 5.08
N SER A 70 -2.57 0.96 4.01
CA SER A 70 -2.82 2.13 3.14
C SER A 70 -4.15 2.05 2.40
N ILE A 71 -4.64 0.84 2.11
CA ILE A 71 -5.94 0.64 1.45
C ILE A 71 -7.08 0.93 2.42
N GLY A 72 -6.96 0.52 3.68
CA GLY A 72 -7.92 0.86 4.75
C GLY A 72 -8.02 2.36 5.03
N LEU A 73 -6.99 3.14 4.67
CA LEU A 73 -7.00 4.60 4.80
C LEU A 73 -7.84 5.32 3.74
N LEU A 74 -8.29 4.64 2.67
CA LEU A 74 -9.07 5.28 1.61
C LEU A 74 -10.46 5.72 2.08
N GLU A 75 -11.14 4.91 2.89
CA GLU A 75 -12.43 5.29 3.47
C GLU A 75 -12.28 6.50 4.39
N ARG A 76 -11.22 6.50 5.21
CA ARG A 76 -10.89 7.64 6.06
C ARG A 76 -10.55 8.89 5.24
N ALA A 77 -9.79 8.74 4.15
CA ALA A 77 -9.44 9.83 3.26
C ALA A 77 -10.70 10.49 2.68
N ARG A 78 -11.67 9.68 2.25
CA ARG A 78 -12.96 10.18 1.79
C ARG A 78 -13.71 10.92 2.90
N GLU A 79 -13.82 10.31 4.08
CA GLU A 79 -14.54 10.90 5.21
C GLU A 79 -13.97 12.27 5.64
N ILE A 80 -12.64 12.40 5.73
CA ILE A 80 -12.02 13.67 6.12
C ILE A 80 -12.19 14.76 5.04
N MET A 81 -12.20 14.37 3.76
CA MET A 81 -12.47 15.30 2.66
C MET A 81 -13.93 15.78 2.64
N GLU A 82 -14.88 14.89 2.95
CA GLU A 82 -16.31 15.24 2.98
C GLU A 82 -16.70 16.05 4.22
N ARG A 83 -16.09 15.79 5.39
CA ARG A 83 -16.61 16.25 6.69
C ARG A 83 -15.70 17.20 7.48
N GLN A 84 -14.41 17.26 7.16
CA GLN A 84 -13.42 17.95 8.02
C GLN A 84 -12.69 19.09 7.29
N GLY A 85 -13.22 19.57 6.17
CA GLY A 85 -12.64 20.69 5.42
C GLY A 85 -11.29 20.39 4.76
N VAL A 86 -10.94 19.10 4.60
CA VAL A 86 -9.75 18.67 3.87
C VAL A 86 -10.04 18.74 2.38
N GLU A 87 -9.27 19.53 1.63
CA GLU A 87 -9.48 19.69 0.19
C GLU A 87 -8.76 18.60 -0.63
N GLN A 88 -7.68 18.03 -0.09
CA GLN A 88 -6.97 16.91 -0.69
C GLN A 88 -6.22 16.07 0.36
N VAL A 89 -5.94 14.82 0.02
CA VAL A 89 -5.20 13.89 0.88
C VAL A 89 -3.94 13.40 0.16
N LEU A 90 -2.79 13.46 0.83
CA LEU A 90 -1.59 12.74 0.44
C LEU A 90 -1.60 11.39 1.16
N LEU A 91 -1.97 10.34 0.44
CA LEU A 91 -1.93 8.97 0.95
C LEU A 91 -0.61 8.32 0.52
N GLY A 92 0.14 7.76 1.45
CA GLY A 92 1.41 7.14 1.10
C GLY A 92 2.04 6.32 2.20
N GLY A 93 3.15 5.69 1.84
CA GLY A 93 3.93 4.86 2.74
C GLY A 93 5.43 5.08 2.54
N VAL A 94 6.20 4.72 3.56
CA VAL A 94 7.67 4.68 3.51
C VAL A 94 8.16 3.44 4.23
N ASP A 95 9.12 2.75 3.65
CA ASP A 95 9.76 1.61 4.29
C ASP A 95 11.15 1.35 3.73
N SER A 96 11.96 0.65 4.53
CA SER A 96 13.21 0.04 4.08
C SER A 96 13.34 -1.33 4.74
N LEU A 97 13.43 -2.38 3.93
CA LEU A 97 13.85 -3.71 4.37
C LEU A 97 15.37 -3.92 4.17
N VAL A 98 16.06 -2.91 3.62
CA VAL A 98 17.49 -2.93 3.34
C VAL A 98 18.27 -2.37 4.54
N ASN A 99 18.12 -3.03 5.68
CA ASN A 99 18.83 -2.69 6.90
C ASN A 99 19.17 -3.96 7.70
N ASP A 100 20.22 -3.91 8.52
CA ASP A 100 20.73 -5.09 9.24
C ASP A 100 19.67 -5.76 10.12
N THR A 101 18.78 -4.98 10.73
CA THR A 101 17.72 -5.50 11.63
C THR A 101 16.69 -6.31 10.85
N ASP A 102 16.18 -5.77 9.75
CA ASP A 102 15.21 -6.47 8.90
C ASP A 102 15.84 -7.63 8.13
N LEU A 103 17.09 -7.48 7.65
CA LEU A 103 17.82 -8.54 6.97
C LEU A 103 18.04 -9.74 7.91
N ALA A 104 18.57 -9.52 9.12
CA ALA A 104 18.77 -10.58 10.10
C ALA A 104 17.45 -11.25 10.48
N ARG A 105 16.38 -10.48 10.68
CA ARG A 105 15.03 -11.01 10.97
C ARG A 105 14.50 -11.88 9.83
N LEU A 106 14.66 -11.44 8.58
CA LEU A 106 14.20 -12.17 7.40
C LEU A 106 15.05 -13.42 7.13
N GLU A 107 16.35 -13.36 7.38
CA GLU A 107 17.27 -14.49 7.28
C GLU A 107 16.93 -15.57 8.32
N GLN A 108 16.78 -15.19 9.59
CA GLN A 108 16.37 -16.10 10.66
C GLN A 108 15.01 -16.77 10.38
N ALA A 109 14.11 -16.06 9.72
CA ALA A 109 12.81 -16.60 9.31
C ALA A 109 12.86 -17.42 8.00
N GLY A 110 14.01 -17.54 7.34
CA GLY A 110 14.15 -18.24 6.06
C GLY A 110 13.35 -17.59 4.92
N ARG A 111 13.15 -16.27 4.96
CA ARG A 111 12.31 -15.52 4.02
C ARG A 111 13.09 -14.79 2.93
N LEU A 112 14.40 -14.63 3.10
CA LEU A 112 15.25 -14.00 2.09
C LEU A 112 15.44 -14.91 0.88
N LYS A 113 15.42 -14.30 -0.31
CA LYS A 113 15.85 -14.95 -1.53
C LYS A 113 17.36 -15.20 -1.48
N GLY A 114 17.77 -16.44 -1.70
CA GLY A 114 19.18 -16.84 -1.73
C GLY A 114 19.37 -18.15 -2.48
N GLU A 115 20.60 -18.66 -2.51
CA GLU A 115 20.92 -19.95 -3.14
C GLU A 115 20.10 -21.10 -2.52
N ASP A 116 19.97 -21.09 -1.20
CA ASP A 116 19.20 -22.09 -0.44
C ASP A 116 17.69 -21.82 -0.39
N ASN A 117 17.24 -20.66 -0.91
CA ASN A 117 15.83 -20.27 -0.91
C ASN A 117 15.44 -19.50 -2.18
N ALA A 118 15.08 -20.24 -3.23
CA ALA A 118 14.62 -19.66 -4.48
C ALA A 118 13.27 -18.91 -4.35
N GLN A 119 12.45 -19.27 -3.35
CA GLN A 119 11.10 -18.75 -3.10
C GLN A 119 11.06 -17.71 -1.97
N GLY A 120 12.16 -17.02 -1.72
CA GLY A 120 12.23 -15.89 -0.79
C GLY A 120 11.92 -14.55 -1.46
N LEU A 121 11.66 -13.54 -0.63
CA LEU A 121 11.54 -12.15 -1.06
C LEU A 121 12.92 -11.50 -1.26
N VAL A 122 12.98 -10.50 -2.13
CA VAL A 122 14.13 -9.61 -2.27
C VAL A 122 13.82 -8.32 -1.49
N PRO A 123 14.59 -7.96 -0.46
CA PRO A 123 14.38 -6.73 0.30
C PRO A 123 14.57 -5.49 -0.58
N GLY A 124 13.70 -4.50 -0.41
CA GLY A 124 13.77 -3.21 -1.09
C GLY A 124 13.46 -2.06 -0.14
N GLU A 125 13.57 -0.84 -0.66
CA GLU A 125 13.22 0.37 0.06
C GLU A 125 12.57 1.39 -0.85
N ALA A 126 11.57 2.10 -0.34
CA ALA A 126 10.90 3.15 -1.09
C ALA A 126 10.11 4.10 -0.18
N ALA A 127 9.74 5.24 -0.76
CA ALA A 127 8.65 6.07 -0.27
C ALA A 127 7.77 6.51 -1.44
N ALA A 128 6.45 6.39 -1.30
CA ALA A 128 5.51 6.74 -2.36
C ALA A 128 4.25 7.38 -1.80
N PHE A 129 3.83 8.50 -2.41
CA PHE A 129 2.60 9.22 -2.04
C PHE A 129 1.73 9.49 -3.28
N VAL A 130 0.44 9.18 -3.20
CA VAL A 130 -0.61 9.63 -4.14
C VAL A 130 -1.23 10.87 -3.56
N ARG A 131 -1.62 11.79 -4.44
CA ARG A 131 -2.61 12.80 -4.13
C ARG A 131 -4.01 12.27 -4.48
N LEU A 132 -4.92 12.36 -3.52
CA LEU A 132 -6.34 12.05 -3.67
C LEU A 132 -7.15 13.34 -3.55
N THR A 133 -8.17 13.48 -4.37
CA THR A 133 -9.14 14.59 -4.34
C THR A 133 -10.51 14.07 -4.76
N LEU A 134 -11.57 14.66 -4.20
CA LEU A 134 -12.95 14.43 -4.65
C LEU A 134 -13.29 15.27 -5.89
N ASN A 135 -12.67 16.43 -6.02
CA ASN A 135 -12.93 17.40 -7.07
C ASN A 135 -11.60 17.73 -7.77
N PRO A 136 -11.28 17.09 -8.91
CA PRO A 136 -10.04 17.36 -9.62
C PRO A 136 -9.95 18.83 -10.05
N GLU A 137 -8.77 19.43 -9.87
CA GLU A 137 -8.54 20.85 -10.18
C GLU A 137 -8.30 21.06 -11.68
N GLY A 138 -9.25 21.69 -12.38
CA GLY A 138 -9.05 22.21 -13.73
C GLY A 138 -8.42 21.18 -14.70
N ALA A 139 -7.26 21.53 -15.26
CA ALA A 139 -6.50 20.71 -16.21
C ALA A 139 -5.49 19.75 -15.56
N SER A 140 -5.51 19.58 -14.23
CA SER A 140 -4.61 18.62 -13.56
C SER A 140 -4.88 17.21 -14.07
N PRO A 141 -3.85 16.43 -14.46
CA PRO A 141 -4.06 15.09 -14.96
C PRO A 141 -4.66 14.21 -13.86
N VAL A 142 -5.88 13.71 -14.11
CA VAL A 142 -6.48 12.64 -13.33
C VAL A 142 -5.89 11.33 -13.85
N HIS A 143 -5.09 10.65 -13.01
CA HIS A 143 -4.44 9.42 -13.42
C HIS A 143 -5.36 8.19 -13.35
N ALA A 144 -6.26 8.14 -12.35
CA ALA A 144 -7.19 7.05 -12.14
C ALA A 144 -8.34 7.48 -11.21
N THR A 145 -9.46 6.77 -11.30
CA THR A 145 -10.61 6.89 -10.38
C THR A 145 -10.71 5.64 -9.53
N ILE A 146 -11.00 5.79 -8.24
CA ILE A 146 -11.21 4.67 -7.33
C ILE A 146 -12.70 4.31 -7.35
N HIS A 147 -13.05 3.19 -7.97
CA HIS A 147 -14.45 2.73 -8.08
C HIS A 147 -14.93 1.93 -6.86
N GLY A 148 -14.03 1.21 -6.21
CA GLY A 148 -14.34 0.36 -5.08
C GLY A 148 -13.09 -0.04 -4.31
N VAL A 149 -13.27 -0.36 -3.04
CA VAL A 149 -12.22 -0.77 -2.11
C VAL A 149 -12.73 -1.97 -1.35
N GLY A 150 -11.91 -3.01 -1.23
CA GLY A 150 -12.21 -4.18 -0.43
C GLY A 150 -11.04 -4.51 0.48
N VAL A 151 -11.34 -4.73 1.75
CA VAL A 151 -10.35 -5.03 2.78
C VAL A 151 -10.83 -6.25 3.56
N SER A 152 -9.95 -7.21 3.76
CA SER A 152 -10.21 -8.40 4.56
C SER A 152 -8.92 -8.86 5.22
N GLU A 153 -9.05 -9.53 6.35
CA GLU A 153 -7.93 -9.99 7.17
C GLU A 153 -7.79 -11.51 7.09
N GLU A 154 -6.59 -11.99 6.79
CA GLU A 154 -6.29 -13.43 6.80
C GLU A 154 -5.86 -13.86 8.19
N LYS A 155 -6.51 -14.91 8.71
CA LYS A 155 -6.21 -15.44 10.05
C LYS A 155 -4.94 -16.29 10.04
N ASP A 156 -4.72 -17.01 8.95
CA ASP A 156 -3.57 -17.89 8.76
C ASP A 156 -2.46 -17.13 8.01
N SER A 157 -1.71 -16.27 8.74
CA SER A 157 -0.64 -15.42 8.17
C SER A 157 0.63 -16.20 7.79
N VAL A 158 1.59 -15.51 7.14
CA VAL A 158 2.93 -16.07 6.82
C VAL A 158 3.73 -16.51 8.06
N LEU A 159 3.38 -15.98 9.23
CA LEU A 159 3.99 -16.35 10.52
C LEU A 159 3.23 -17.47 11.24
N SER A 160 2.12 -17.95 10.68
CA SER A 160 1.29 -19.00 11.29
C SER A 160 1.74 -20.40 10.86
N ASP A 161 1.43 -21.39 11.69
CA ASP A 161 1.69 -22.81 11.38
C ASP A 161 0.80 -23.36 10.24
N ARG A 162 -0.23 -22.60 9.84
CA ARG A 162 -1.22 -23.00 8.85
C ARG A 162 -0.98 -22.27 7.53
N TYR A 163 -1.26 -22.95 6.43
CA TYR A 163 -1.24 -22.33 5.12
C TYR A 163 -2.51 -21.54 4.88
N SER A 164 -2.36 -20.30 4.41
CA SER A 164 -3.48 -19.47 3.98
C SER A 164 -4.33 -20.20 2.93
N GLN A 165 -5.64 -20.11 3.11
CA GLN A 165 -6.65 -20.64 2.19
C GLN A 165 -7.11 -19.58 1.18
N GLY A 166 -6.44 -18.42 1.13
CA GLY A 166 -6.77 -17.30 0.25
C GLY A 166 -8.17 -16.74 0.47
N ARG A 167 -8.76 -16.93 1.66
CA ARG A 167 -10.14 -16.56 1.94
C ARG A 167 -10.28 -15.05 2.07
N ALA A 168 -9.35 -14.42 2.79
CA ALA A 168 -9.35 -12.98 2.93
C ALA A 168 -9.10 -12.29 1.59
N LEU A 169 -8.13 -12.76 0.81
CA LEU A 169 -7.88 -12.21 -0.53
C LEU A 169 -9.11 -12.31 -1.44
N LEU A 170 -9.79 -13.47 -1.44
CA LEU A 170 -11.01 -13.65 -2.21
C LEU A 170 -12.15 -12.71 -1.75
N ALA A 171 -12.33 -12.58 -0.43
CA ALA A 171 -13.34 -11.68 0.14
C ALA A 171 -13.05 -10.22 -0.23
N ALA A 172 -11.80 -9.76 -0.08
CA ALA A 172 -11.38 -8.42 -0.45
C ALA A 172 -11.59 -8.12 -1.94
N LEU A 173 -11.31 -9.08 -2.83
CA LEU A 173 -11.58 -8.92 -4.26
C LEU A 173 -13.08 -8.77 -4.55
N HIS A 174 -13.93 -9.61 -3.92
CA HIS A 174 -15.38 -9.50 -4.07
C HIS A 174 -15.95 -8.20 -3.51
N ASP A 175 -15.44 -7.74 -2.37
CA ASP A 175 -15.86 -6.48 -1.77
C ASP A 175 -15.46 -5.28 -2.65
N ALA A 176 -14.27 -5.32 -3.27
CA ALA A 176 -13.77 -4.24 -4.14
C ALA A 176 -14.61 -4.03 -5.41
N VAL A 177 -15.23 -5.08 -5.95
CA VAL A 177 -16.13 -5.00 -7.12
C VAL A 177 -17.61 -5.02 -6.73
N ARG A 178 -17.93 -4.96 -5.43
CA ARG A 178 -19.32 -4.91 -4.96
C ARG A 178 -19.89 -3.50 -5.20
N GLY A 179 -21.05 -3.43 -5.86
CA GLY A 179 -21.79 -2.18 -6.03
C GLY A 179 -22.08 -1.89 -7.50
N SER A 180 -22.33 -0.61 -7.81
CA SER A 180 -22.67 -0.14 -9.16
C SER A 180 -21.44 0.26 -9.99
N GLY A 181 -20.24 -0.05 -9.52
CA GLY A 181 -18.98 0.20 -10.24
C GLY A 181 -18.68 -0.88 -11.28
N PRO A 182 -17.47 -0.86 -11.85
CA PRO A 182 -16.99 -1.91 -12.73
C PRO A 182 -17.00 -3.28 -12.03
N SER A 183 -17.29 -4.31 -12.81
CA SER A 183 -17.38 -5.69 -12.38
C SER A 183 -16.06 -6.44 -12.65
N GLU A 184 -15.99 -7.72 -12.26
CA GLU A 184 -14.80 -8.56 -12.51
C GLU A 184 -14.43 -8.65 -14.01
N SER A 185 -15.42 -8.65 -14.90
CA SER A 185 -15.17 -8.72 -16.35
C SER A 185 -14.47 -7.49 -16.90
N ASP A 186 -14.56 -6.36 -16.21
CA ASP A 186 -14.02 -5.05 -16.65
C ASP A 186 -12.58 -4.84 -16.18
N ILE A 187 -12.00 -5.80 -15.45
CA ILE A 187 -10.60 -5.72 -14.99
C ILE A 187 -9.67 -6.11 -16.14
N ASP A 188 -8.97 -5.14 -16.73
CA ASP A 188 -8.00 -5.41 -17.80
C ASP A 188 -6.56 -5.59 -17.29
N PHE A 189 -6.25 -5.06 -16.11
CA PHE A 189 -4.89 -5.06 -15.58
C PHE A 189 -4.85 -5.20 -14.07
N VAL A 190 -3.89 -5.99 -13.58
CA VAL A 190 -3.70 -6.22 -12.13
C VAL A 190 -2.31 -5.76 -11.72
N VAL A 191 -2.22 -4.88 -10.72
CA VAL A 191 -0.97 -4.71 -9.97
C VAL A 191 -1.08 -5.55 -8.71
N SER A 192 -0.07 -6.38 -8.46
CA SER A 192 -0.01 -7.26 -7.30
C SER A 192 1.22 -6.96 -6.46
N ASN A 193 1.04 -6.82 -5.14
CA ASN A 193 2.13 -6.73 -4.18
C ASN A 193 2.71 -8.11 -3.81
N SER A 194 2.74 -9.05 -4.77
CA SER A 194 3.40 -10.34 -4.62
C SER A 194 4.91 -10.14 -4.66
N ASN A 195 5.61 -10.62 -3.64
CA ASN A 195 7.04 -10.37 -3.43
C ASN A 195 7.95 -11.57 -3.75
N GLY A 196 7.36 -12.64 -4.30
CA GLY A 196 8.08 -13.88 -4.63
C GLY A 196 7.99 -14.96 -3.55
N GLU A 197 7.47 -14.63 -2.36
CA GLU A 197 7.29 -15.62 -1.30
C GLU A 197 6.28 -16.70 -1.68
N ARG A 198 6.60 -17.93 -1.28
CA ARG A 198 5.70 -19.09 -1.44
C ARG A 198 4.31 -18.82 -0.87
N TYR A 199 4.24 -18.16 0.29
CA TYR A 199 2.98 -17.80 0.94
C TYR A 199 2.08 -16.95 0.00
N SER A 200 2.61 -15.85 -0.54
CA SER A 200 1.88 -14.98 -1.45
C SER A 200 1.47 -15.69 -2.75
N GLY A 201 2.33 -16.59 -3.25
CA GLY A 201 2.04 -17.43 -4.40
C GLY A 201 0.85 -18.37 -4.16
N LEU A 202 0.80 -19.04 -3.00
CA LEU A 202 -0.30 -19.96 -2.65
C LEU A 202 -1.63 -19.22 -2.49
N GLU A 203 -1.64 -18.05 -1.85
CA GLU A 203 -2.86 -17.24 -1.73
C GLU A 203 -3.44 -16.88 -3.10
N GLN A 204 -2.59 -16.43 -4.01
CA GLN A 204 -3.00 -16.06 -5.36
C GLN A 204 -3.44 -17.28 -6.18
N LEU A 205 -2.76 -18.42 -6.04
CA LEU A 205 -3.13 -19.68 -6.69
C LEU A 205 -4.55 -20.11 -6.29
N ILE A 206 -4.96 -19.87 -5.04
CA ILE A 206 -6.27 -20.26 -4.54
C ILE A 206 -7.34 -19.20 -4.87
N ALA A 207 -7.07 -17.92 -4.60
CA ALA A 207 -8.05 -16.86 -4.72
C ALA A 207 -8.33 -16.46 -6.18
N ARG A 208 -7.31 -16.37 -7.03
CA ARG A 208 -7.46 -15.84 -8.40
C ARG A 208 -8.39 -16.70 -9.25
N PRO A 209 -8.25 -18.04 -9.30
CA PRO A 209 -9.19 -18.85 -10.06
C PRO A 209 -10.61 -18.67 -9.56
N ARG A 210 -10.83 -18.56 -8.24
CA ARG A 210 -12.14 -18.38 -7.58
C ARG A 210 -12.81 -17.06 -7.92
N PHE A 211 -12.03 -16.00 -8.03
CA PHE A 211 -12.52 -14.66 -8.35
C PHE A 211 -12.69 -14.43 -9.84
N TYR A 212 -11.64 -14.67 -10.64
CA TYR A 212 -11.66 -14.39 -12.09
C TYR A 212 -12.41 -15.49 -12.84
N ARG A 213 -13.67 -15.21 -13.17
CA ARG A 213 -14.60 -16.17 -13.80
C ARG A 213 -14.83 -15.87 -15.27
N THR A 214 -14.60 -14.62 -15.67
CA THR A 214 -14.68 -14.21 -17.07
C THR A 214 -13.55 -14.82 -17.89
N ARG A 215 -13.91 -15.50 -18.98
CA ARG A 215 -12.95 -16.08 -19.92
C ARG A 215 -12.15 -14.96 -20.59
N ARG A 216 -10.83 -15.05 -20.50
CA ARG A 216 -9.86 -14.11 -21.08
C ARG A 216 -8.64 -14.89 -21.53
N GLU A 217 -8.05 -14.51 -22.66
CA GLU A 217 -6.82 -15.18 -23.13
C GLU A 217 -5.63 -14.84 -22.21
N ARG A 218 -5.55 -13.58 -21.78
CA ARG A 218 -4.51 -13.09 -20.88
C ARG A 218 -5.08 -12.06 -19.92
N LEU A 219 -4.56 -12.03 -18.70
CA LEU A 219 -4.75 -10.96 -17.73
C LEU A 219 -3.38 -10.43 -17.33
N PRO A 220 -2.88 -9.38 -17.98
CA PRO A 220 -1.58 -8.81 -17.64
C PRO A 220 -1.53 -8.43 -16.15
N THR A 221 -0.48 -8.90 -15.49
CA THR A 221 -0.26 -8.64 -14.06
C THR A 221 1.15 -8.08 -13.86
N ALA A 222 1.25 -6.90 -13.24
CA ALA A 222 2.52 -6.33 -12.82
C ALA A 222 2.84 -6.73 -11.38
N TYR A 223 4.09 -7.09 -11.14
CA TYR A 223 4.65 -7.38 -9.82
C TYR A 223 5.81 -6.43 -9.57
N PRO A 224 5.56 -5.24 -8.95
CA PRO A 224 6.62 -4.26 -8.74
C PRO A 224 7.84 -4.81 -8.01
N ALA A 225 7.63 -5.76 -7.09
CA ALA A 225 8.70 -6.40 -6.34
C ALA A 225 9.73 -7.15 -7.21
N MET A 226 9.40 -7.49 -8.48
CA MET A 226 10.37 -8.08 -9.41
C MET A 226 11.47 -7.09 -9.82
N THR A 227 11.20 -5.79 -9.75
CA THR A 227 12.15 -4.74 -10.18
C THR A 227 12.78 -4.02 -9.01
N ILE A 228 12.00 -3.74 -7.95
CA ILE A 228 12.43 -2.89 -6.83
C ILE A 228 12.49 -3.62 -5.47
N GLY A 229 12.21 -4.93 -5.45
CA GLY A 229 12.09 -5.70 -4.22
C GLY A 229 10.81 -5.39 -3.43
N ASP A 230 10.66 -6.06 -2.29
CA ASP A 230 9.60 -5.78 -1.34
C ASP A 230 9.91 -4.47 -0.60
N ILE A 231 9.02 -3.50 -0.73
CA ILE A 231 9.15 -2.16 -0.17
C ILE A 231 8.22 -1.96 1.03
N GLY A 232 7.76 -3.04 1.65
CA GLY A 232 6.99 -3.03 2.90
C GLY A 232 5.78 -2.08 2.84
N ALA A 233 5.66 -1.19 3.84
CA ALA A 233 4.59 -0.22 3.98
C ALA A 233 4.41 0.73 2.78
N ALA A 234 5.45 0.93 1.96
CA ALA A 234 5.35 1.72 0.72
C ALA A 234 4.65 0.95 -0.43
N GLY A 235 4.56 -0.38 -0.34
CA GLY A 235 4.00 -1.27 -1.38
C GLY A 235 2.48 -1.37 -1.39
N GLY A 236 1.80 -0.79 -0.40
CA GLY A 236 0.33 -0.83 -0.32
C GLY A 236 -0.41 -0.25 -1.52
N ARG A 237 0.26 0.64 -2.25
CA ARG A 237 -0.23 1.26 -3.49
C ARG A 237 -0.20 0.33 -4.70
N SER A 238 0.46 -0.82 -4.59
CA SER A 238 0.64 -1.81 -5.64
C SER A 238 -0.48 -2.86 -5.67
N ARG A 239 -1.46 -2.85 -4.76
CA ARG A 239 -2.68 -3.68 -4.87
C ARG A 239 -3.84 -2.83 -5.38
N CYS A 240 -3.72 -2.37 -6.63
CA CYS A 240 -4.83 -1.80 -7.38
C CYS A 240 -5.08 -2.67 -8.62
N SER A 241 -6.30 -3.20 -8.74
CA SER A 241 -6.79 -3.63 -10.05
C SER A 241 -7.19 -2.36 -10.77
N VAL A 242 -6.48 -2.01 -11.85
CA VAL A 242 -6.83 -0.85 -12.65
C VAL A 242 -7.85 -1.32 -13.67
N VAL A 243 -9.07 -0.80 -13.55
CA VAL A 243 -10.11 -0.92 -14.57
C VAL A 243 -9.86 0.23 -15.54
N GLY A 244 -9.65 -0.11 -16.81
CA GLY A 244 -9.47 0.86 -17.90
C GLY A 244 -10.79 1.40 -18.42
#